data_AF-A0A523E3V3-F1
#
_entry.id   AF-A0A523E3V3-F1
#
_cell.length_a   1.000
_cell.length_b   1.000
_cell.length_c   1.000
_cell.angle_alpha   90.00
_cell.angle_beta   90.00
_cell.angle_gamma   90.00
#
_symmetry.space_group_name_H-M   'P 1'
#
loop_
_entity.id
_entity.type
_entity.pdbx_description
1 polymer ?
#
loop_
_entity_poly.entity_id
_entity_poly.type
_entity_poly.pdbx_seq_one_letter_code
_entity_poly.pdbx_strand_id
1 'polypeptide(L)'
;MRIELGPENADAEELLPEVKDDGSGIAINYADAYIKKFKRFLDDGRKILCKRRGLKITLKVGDKSGDGLMRRLAHGPDARKILREALDEAAKDAGVAFEVEDGKMFLEDSP
;
A
#
# COMPACT_ATOMS: atom_id res chain seq x y z
N MET A 1 11.40 -12.56 -8.50
CA MET A 1 11.99 -12.50 -7.15
C MET A 1 10.91 -12.04 -6.18
N ARG A 2 10.63 -12.84 -5.14
CA ARG A 2 9.62 -12.51 -4.12
C ARG A 2 10.29 -11.84 -2.91
N ILE A 3 9.75 -10.71 -2.48
CA ILE A 3 10.33 -9.86 -1.44
C ILE A 3 9.32 -9.72 -0.30
N GLU A 4 9.69 -10.14 0.91
CA GLU A 4 8.85 -9.97 2.11
C GLU A 4 9.02 -8.55 2.68
N LEU A 5 7.92 -7.79 2.73
CA LEU A 5 7.89 -6.46 3.36
C LEU A 5 7.73 -6.55 4.87
N GLY A 6 7.06 -7.61 5.36
CA GLY A 6 6.74 -7.85 6.76
C GLY A 6 5.23 -8.01 6.98
N PRO A 7 4.77 -8.11 8.24
CA PRO A 7 3.35 -8.24 8.55
C PRO A 7 2.56 -6.96 8.21
N GLU A 8 1.27 -7.12 7.94
CA GLU A 8 0.31 -6.02 7.88
C GLU A 8 0.33 -5.22 9.18
N ASN A 9 0.08 -3.92 9.11
CA ASN A 9 0.14 -3.07 10.28
C ASN A 9 -1.11 -3.23 11.15
N ALA A 10 -1.01 -3.94 12.27
CA ALA A 10 -2.11 -4.07 13.23
C ALA A 10 -2.60 -2.71 13.75
N ASP A 11 -1.70 -1.72 13.91
CA ASP A 11 -2.09 -0.36 14.32
C ASP A 11 -2.98 0.35 13.28
N ALA A 12 -2.92 -0.08 12.00
CA ALA A 12 -3.82 0.45 10.99
C ALA A 12 -5.24 -0.08 11.19
N GLU A 13 -5.39 -1.33 11.63
CA GLU A 13 -6.70 -1.95 11.86
C GLU A 13 -7.50 -1.26 12.97
N GLU A 14 -6.81 -0.71 13.98
CA GLU A 14 -7.44 0.08 15.05
C GLU A 14 -8.06 1.39 14.54
N LEU A 15 -7.75 1.80 13.31
CA LEU A 15 -8.33 3.00 12.66
C LEU A 15 -9.62 2.67 11.89
N LEU A 16 -10.04 1.39 11.89
CA LEU A 16 -11.25 0.90 11.25
C LEU A 16 -12.30 0.43 12.27
N PRO A 17 -13.60 0.71 12.04
CA PRO A 17 -14.13 1.67 11.07
C PRO A 17 -13.67 3.09 11.42
N GLU A 18 -13.61 4.02 10.46
CA GLU A 18 -13.04 5.38 10.63
C GLU A 18 -13.31 5.97 12.03
N VAL A 19 -12.34 5.80 12.93
CA VAL A 19 -12.49 6.24 14.33
C VAL A 19 -12.41 7.78 14.42
N LYS A 20 -11.83 8.39 13.38
CA LYS A 20 -11.78 9.82 13.15
C LYS A 20 -12.19 10.09 11.72
N ASP A 21 -13.27 10.85 11.54
CA ASP A 21 -13.60 11.47 10.27
C ASP A 21 -12.41 12.36 9.85
N ASP A 22 -11.75 11.96 8.78
CA ASP A 22 -10.65 12.70 8.18
C ASP A 22 -11.12 13.64 7.06
N GLY A 23 -12.44 13.77 6.90
CA GLY A 23 -13.10 14.59 5.87
C GLY A 23 -12.93 14.04 4.44
N SER A 24 -12.18 12.95 4.25
CA SER A 24 -11.92 12.35 2.94
C SER A 24 -12.90 11.23 2.60
N GLY A 25 -13.44 10.55 3.62
CA GLY A 25 -14.33 9.40 3.49
C GLY A 25 -13.70 8.21 2.77
N ILE A 26 -12.36 8.12 2.76
CA ILE A 26 -11.59 7.01 2.19
C ILE A 26 -10.55 6.47 3.18
N ALA A 27 -10.68 6.81 4.47
CA ALA A 27 -9.80 6.43 5.56
C ALA A 27 -8.32 6.69 5.25
N ILE A 28 -7.96 7.95 4.98
CA ILE A 28 -6.56 8.34 4.75
C ILE A 28 -5.67 8.01 5.96
N ASN A 29 -6.23 8.03 7.17
CA ASN A 29 -5.51 7.64 8.38
C ASN A 29 -5.12 6.15 8.35
N TYR A 30 -6.06 5.28 7.95
CA TYR A 30 -5.80 3.86 7.75
C TYR A 30 -4.71 3.66 6.69
N ALA A 31 -4.84 4.32 5.53
CA ALA A 31 -3.87 4.23 4.44
C ALA A 31 -2.46 4.63 4.89
N ASP A 32 -2.31 5.75 5.59
CA ASP A 32 -1.01 6.21 6.10
C ASP A 32 -0.40 5.26 7.14
N ALA A 33 -1.22 4.74 8.05
CA ALA A 33 -0.75 3.77 9.03
C ALA A 33 -0.27 2.48 8.35
N TYR A 34 -1.01 1.99 7.35
CA TYR A 34 -0.67 0.76 6.63
C TYR A 34 0.64 0.90 5.84
N ILE A 35 0.79 1.95 5.04
CA ILE A 35 1.97 2.11 4.15
C ILE A 35 3.28 2.43 4.89
N LYS A 36 3.23 2.85 6.17
CA LYS A 36 4.44 3.11 6.97
C LYS A 36 5.39 1.90 7.04
N LYS A 37 4.84 0.67 7.00
CA LYS A 37 5.64 -0.57 7.06
C LYS A 37 6.40 -0.87 5.77
N PHE A 38 6.09 -0.21 4.64
CA PHE A 38 6.75 -0.46 3.36
C PHE A 38 8.17 0.13 3.29
N LYS A 39 8.53 1.05 4.18
CA LYS A 39 9.84 1.71 4.13
C LYS A 39 10.92 0.74 4.64
N ARG A 40 11.65 0.12 3.71
CA ARG A 40 12.71 -0.85 4.02
C ARG A 40 13.86 -0.80 3.01
N PHE A 41 15.05 -1.18 3.45
CA PHE A 41 16.17 -1.51 2.57
C PHE A 41 16.27 -3.03 2.41
N LEU A 42 16.42 -3.47 1.18
CA LEU A 42 16.68 -4.87 0.84
C LEU A 42 18.16 -5.18 0.98
N ASP A 43 18.48 -6.48 1.12
CA ASP A 43 19.87 -6.96 1.24
C ASP A 43 20.69 -6.68 -0.03
N ASP A 44 20.03 -6.53 -1.18
CA ASP A 44 20.63 -6.15 -2.47
C ASP A 44 20.87 -4.63 -2.61
N GLY A 45 20.60 -3.84 -1.57
CA GLY A 45 20.77 -2.39 -1.54
C GLY A 45 19.61 -1.58 -2.12
N ARG A 46 18.60 -2.23 -2.73
CA ARG A 46 17.40 -1.52 -3.20
C ARG A 46 16.57 -1.01 -2.03
N LYS A 47 15.91 0.12 -2.23
CA LYS A 47 15.00 0.72 -1.26
C LYS A 47 13.56 0.55 -1.68
N ILE A 48 12.74 0.05 -0.76
CA ILE A 48 11.29 0.00 -0.90
C ILE A 48 10.69 1.17 -0.13
N LEU A 49 9.73 1.83 -0.76
CA LEU A 49 9.03 2.95 -0.19
C LEU A 49 7.62 3.02 -0.80
N CYS A 50 6.63 3.16 0.05
CA CYS A 50 5.28 3.52 -0.38
C CYS A 50 4.91 4.87 0.26
N LYS A 51 4.38 5.79 -0.54
CA LYS A 51 3.96 7.12 -0.08
C LYS A 51 2.58 7.44 -0.62
N ARG A 52 1.81 8.18 0.18
CA ARG A 52 0.53 8.75 -0.24
C ARG A 52 0.65 10.26 -0.41
N ARG A 53 0.05 10.80 -1.47
CA ARG A 53 -0.16 12.25 -1.67
C ARG A 53 -1.59 12.50 -2.10
N GLY A 54 -2.42 12.99 -1.18
CA GLY A 54 -3.87 13.07 -1.41
C GLY A 54 -4.46 11.67 -1.60
N LEU A 55 -5.10 11.44 -2.75
CA LEU A 55 -5.67 10.13 -3.13
C LEU A 55 -4.68 9.20 -3.84
N LYS A 56 -3.51 9.71 -4.25
CA LYS A 56 -2.51 8.94 -4.99
C LYS A 56 -1.62 8.16 -4.03
N ILE A 57 -1.37 6.90 -4.35
CA ILE A 57 -0.34 6.02 -3.79
C ILE A 57 0.79 5.93 -4.80
N THR A 58 2.03 6.10 -4.36
CA THR A 58 3.24 5.89 -5.15
C THR A 58 4.08 4.82 -4.48
N LEU A 59 4.29 3.71 -5.18
CA LEU A 59 5.18 2.62 -4.77
C LEU A 59 6.51 2.77 -5.49
N LYS A 60 7.63 2.68 -4.76
CA LYS A 60 8.98 2.68 -5.30
C LYS A 60 9.74 1.45 -4.82
N VAL A 61 10.38 0.75 -5.74
CA VAL A 61 11.17 -0.47 -5.52
C VAL A 61 12.51 -0.33 -6.25
N GLY A 62 13.54 0.14 -5.55
CA GLY A 62 14.82 0.50 -6.18
C GLY A 62 14.62 1.63 -7.18
N ASP A 63 14.90 1.37 -8.46
CA ASP A 63 14.72 2.32 -9.57
C ASP A 63 13.33 2.24 -10.22
N LYS A 64 12.54 1.20 -9.91
CA LYS A 64 11.17 1.06 -10.38
C LYS A 64 10.23 1.93 -9.54
N SER A 65 9.25 2.57 -10.16
CA SER A 65 8.17 3.27 -9.45
C SER A 65 6.87 3.21 -10.22
N GLY A 66 5.75 3.20 -9.50
CA GLY A 66 4.43 3.22 -10.07
C GLY A 66 3.41 3.90 -9.18
N ASP A 67 2.34 4.38 -9.81
CA ASP A 67 1.27 5.14 -9.16
C ASP A 67 -0.07 4.39 -9.22
N GLY A 68 -0.86 4.54 -8.16
CA GLY A 68 -2.23 4.04 -8.07
C GLY A 68 -3.15 5.05 -7.37
N LEU A 69 -4.46 4.95 -7.60
CA LEU A 69 -5.43 5.93 -7.10
C LEU A 69 -6.47 5.29 -6.18
N MET A 70 -6.67 5.88 -5.00
CA MET A 70 -7.72 5.49 -4.07
C MET A 70 -9.09 5.98 -4.56
N ARG A 71 -9.91 5.07 -5.12
CA ARG A 71 -11.21 5.38 -5.75
C ARG A 71 -12.40 4.91 -4.91
N ARG A 72 -12.94 5.78 -4.06
CA ARG A 72 -14.11 5.47 -3.21
C ARG A 72 -15.31 4.90 -3.96
N LEU A 73 -15.77 5.62 -5.00
CA LEU A 73 -17.04 5.30 -5.68
C LEU A 73 -17.04 3.93 -6.35
N ALA A 74 -15.87 3.44 -6.76
CA ALA A 74 -15.73 2.13 -7.38
C ALA A 74 -15.81 0.97 -6.38
N HIS A 75 -15.49 1.21 -5.10
CA HIS A 75 -15.29 0.15 -4.10
C HIS A 75 -16.14 0.31 -2.83
N GLY A 76 -16.98 1.36 -2.75
CA GLY A 76 -17.81 1.65 -1.59
C GLY A 76 -17.01 2.24 -0.43
N PRO A 77 -17.50 2.16 0.82
CA PRO A 77 -16.80 2.71 2.00
C PRO A 77 -15.70 1.80 2.55
N ASP A 78 -15.37 0.69 1.88
CA ASP A 78 -14.37 -0.27 2.37
C ASP A 78 -12.95 0.26 2.14
N ALA A 79 -12.40 0.86 3.20
CA ALA A 79 -11.04 1.40 3.25
C ALA A 79 -9.96 0.36 2.90
N ARG A 80 -10.14 -0.90 3.33
CA ARG A 80 -9.16 -1.97 3.05
C ARG A 80 -9.12 -2.26 1.57
N LYS A 81 -10.30 -2.39 0.96
CA LYS A 81 -10.43 -2.63 -0.48
C LYS A 81 -9.89 -1.46 -1.30
N ILE A 82 -10.25 -0.23 -0.95
CA ILE A 82 -9.76 0.98 -1.65
C ILE A 82 -8.22 1.02 -1.65
N LEU A 83 -7.59 0.77 -0.50
CA LEU A 83 -6.13 0.80 -0.40
C LEU A 83 -5.48 -0.37 -1.15
N ARG A 84 -6.01 -1.59 -1.02
CA ARG A 84 -5.52 -2.79 -1.72
C ARG A 84 -5.48 -2.57 -3.24
N GLU A 85 -6.56 -2.04 -3.82
CA GLU A 85 -6.64 -1.76 -5.25
C GLU A 85 -5.64 -0.68 -5.68
N ALA A 86 -5.48 0.40 -4.89
CA ALA A 86 -4.50 1.43 -5.19
C ALA A 86 -3.05 0.93 -5.09
N LEU A 87 -2.76 -0.01 -4.17
CA LEU A 87 -1.46 -0.66 -4.08
C LEU A 87 -1.21 -1.61 -5.26
N ASP A 88 -2.23 -2.35 -5.69
CA ASP A 88 -2.15 -3.23 -6.85
C ASP A 88 -1.94 -2.44 -8.16
N GLU A 89 -2.66 -1.33 -8.36
CA GLU A 89 -2.42 -0.39 -9.46
C GLU A 89 -0.96 0.13 -9.45
N ALA A 90 -0.49 0.61 -8.30
CA ALA A 90 0.87 1.15 -8.16
C ALA A 90 1.96 0.08 -8.37
N ALA A 91 1.71 -1.16 -7.93
CA ALA A 91 2.60 -2.29 -8.15
C ALA A 91 2.70 -2.63 -9.64
N LYS A 92 1.55 -2.80 -10.29
CA LYS A 92 1.47 -3.10 -11.73
C LYS A 92 2.16 -2.04 -12.57
N ASP A 93 1.94 -0.76 -12.27
CA ASP A 93 2.59 0.37 -12.95
C ASP A 93 4.11 0.37 -12.72
N ALA A 94 4.56 -0.04 -11.53
CA ALA A 94 5.99 -0.22 -11.24
C ALA A 94 6.59 -1.50 -11.87
N GLY A 95 5.80 -2.34 -12.53
CA GLY A 95 6.24 -3.62 -13.08
C GLY A 95 6.58 -4.66 -12.01
N VAL A 96 5.86 -4.64 -10.89
CA VAL A 96 5.90 -5.66 -9.83
C VAL A 96 4.47 -6.08 -9.46
N ALA A 97 4.29 -7.16 -8.71
CA ALA A 97 3.00 -7.51 -8.12
C ALA A 97 3.03 -7.30 -6.60
N PHE A 98 1.90 -6.90 -6.02
CA PHE A 98 1.73 -6.78 -4.57
C PHE A 98 0.76 -7.84 -4.08
N GLU A 99 1.18 -8.62 -3.08
CA GLU A 99 0.39 -9.70 -2.53
C GLU A 99 0.37 -9.67 -1.00
N VAL A 100 -0.72 -10.19 -0.42
CA VAL A 100 -0.81 -10.44 1.02
C VAL A 100 -1.19 -11.89 1.25
N GLU A 101 -0.35 -12.60 2.00
CA GLU A 101 -0.51 -14.01 2.35
C GLU A 101 -0.28 -14.16 3.86
N ASP A 102 -1.21 -14.80 4.58
CA ASP A 102 -1.16 -15.00 6.04
C ASP A 102 -0.86 -13.73 6.85
N GLY A 103 -1.41 -12.59 6.43
CA GLY A 103 -1.18 -11.30 7.09
C GLY A 103 0.23 -10.74 6.89
N LYS A 104 1.00 -11.28 5.95
CA LYS A 104 2.29 -10.76 5.51
C LYS A 104 2.20 -10.20 4.10
N MET A 105 2.93 -9.11 3.88
CA MET A 105 2.96 -8.39 2.61
C MET A 105 4.18 -8.79 1.79
N PHE A 106 3.97 -8.99 0.49
CA PHE A 106 5.00 -9.40 -0.45
C PHE A 106 4.98 -8.52 -1.70
N LEU A 107 6.15 -8.32 -2.29
CA LEU A 107 6.29 -7.82 -3.66
C LEU A 107 6.93 -8.89 -4.53
N GLU A 108 6.33 -9.18 -5.68
CA GLU A 108 6.91 -10.06 -6.69
C GLU A 108 7.42 -9.26 -7.87
N ASP A 109 8.73 -9.30 -8.06
CA ASP A 109 9.41 -8.68 -9.18
C ASP A 109 9.62 -9.74 -10.27
N SER A 110 8.83 -9.71 -11.34
CA SER A 110 9.09 -10.57 -12.50
C SER A 110 10.24 -9.94 -13.31
N PRO A 111 11.34 -10.66 -13.56
CA PRO A 111 12.46 -10.18 -14.38
C PRO A 111 12.05 -9.89 -15.83
#